data_AF-A0A1Q3D6G9-F1
#
_entry.id   AF-A0A1Q3D6G9-F1
#
_cell.length_a   1.000
_cell.length_b   1.000
_cell.length_c   1.000
_cell.angle_alpha   90.00
_cell.angle_beta   90.00
_cell.angle_gamma   90.00
#
_symmetry.space_group_name_H-M   'P 1'
#
loop_
_entity.id
_entity.type
_entity.pdbx_description
1 polymer ?
#
loop_
_entity_poly.entity_id
_entity_poly.type
_entity_poly.pdbx_seq_one_letter_code
_entity_poly.pdbx_strand_id
1 'polypeptide(L)'
;MVIKKTTQQATWPIPLVMIFCDAIIKEIASGGLINTHLSKDGWRNVVEEFNTASGKNYDYHQLKNKWDQLKKDYSLWKDLIGNDTGLGWSYTKQTVDATDEWWEKKFRFVYIIF
;
A
#
# COMPACT_ATOMS: atom_id res chain seq x y z
N MET A 1 27.85 -22.14 -6.56
CA MET A 1 26.98 -20.94 -6.48
C MET A 1 25.59 -21.34 -6.94
N VAL A 2 24.59 -21.27 -6.07
CA VAL A 2 23.20 -21.54 -6.47
C VAL A 2 22.60 -20.21 -6.94
N ILE A 3 22.31 -20.10 -8.24
CA ILE A 3 21.54 -18.99 -8.80
C ILE A 3 20.11 -19.17 -8.28
N LYS A 4 19.74 -18.42 -7.24
CA LYS A 4 18.35 -18.32 -6.81
C LYS A 4 17.60 -17.59 -7.94
N LYS A 5 16.66 -18.27 -8.59
CA LYS A 5 15.70 -17.67 -9.53
C LYS A 5 15.03 -16.49 -8.83
N THR A 6 15.37 -15.26 -9.22
CA THR A 6 14.58 -14.07 -8.90
C THR A 6 13.22 -14.24 -9.56
N THR A 7 12.24 -14.64 -8.75
CA THR A 7 10.82 -14.47 -9.02
C THR A 7 10.63 -13.05 -9.54
N GLN A 8 10.10 -12.89 -10.76
CA GLN A 8 9.73 -11.57 -11.28
C GLN A 8 8.76 -10.93 -10.29
N GLN A 9 9.28 -10.08 -9.42
CA GLN A 9 8.48 -9.26 -8.54
C GLN A 9 7.74 -8.29 -9.45
N ALA A 10 6.42 -8.39 -9.50
CA ALA A 10 5.60 -7.45 -10.26
C ALA A 10 6.00 -6.04 -9.83
N THR A 11 6.46 -5.23 -10.78
CA THR A 11 6.83 -3.84 -10.50
C THR A 11 5.53 -3.08 -10.22
N TRP A 12 5.40 -2.54 -9.02
CA TRP A 12 4.25 -1.75 -8.58
C TRP A 12 4.64 -0.27 -8.54
N PRO A 13 4.74 0.41 -9.69
CA PRO A 13 5.05 1.84 -9.71
C PRO A 13 3.90 2.64 -9.08
N ILE A 14 4.20 3.83 -8.55
CA ILE A 14 3.23 4.66 -7.81
C ILE A 14 1.90 4.81 -8.57
N PRO A 15 1.86 5.12 -9.89
CA PRO A 15 0.59 5.21 -10.61
C PRO A 15 -0.24 3.93 -10.58
N LEU A 16 0.42 2.76 -10.64
CA LEU A 16 -0.26 1.46 -10.58
C LEU A 16 -0.79 1.18 -9.17
N VAL A 17 -0.06 1.60 -8.13
CA VAL A 17 -0.55 1.53 -6.75
C VAL A 17 -1.76 2.44 -6.55
N MET A 18 -1.76 3.64 -7.12
CA MET A 18 -2.90 4.56 -7.06
C MET A 18 -4.14 3.97 -7.71
N ILE A 19 -4.03 3.42 -8.93
CA ILE A 19 -5.14 2.73 -9.61
C ILE A 19 -5.69 1.58 -8.75
N PHE A 20 -4.80 0.82 -8.09
CA PHE A 20 -5.22 -0.25 -7.20
C PHE A 20 -5.98 0.26 -5.97
N CYS A 21 -5.49 1.31 -5.32
CA CYS A 21 -6.18 1.95 -4.21
C CYS A 21 -7.56 2.49 -4.64
N ASP A 22 -7.65 3.13 -5.80
CA ASP A 22 -8.91 3.66 -6.34
C ASP A 22 -9.92 2.55 -6.60
N ALA A 23 -9.49 1.41 -7.16
CA ALA A 23 -10.35 0.25 -7.37
C ALA A 23 -10.90 -0.31 -6.04
N ILE A 24 -10.07 -0.38 -4.99
CA ILE A 24 -10.50 -0.81 -3.66
C ILE A 24 -11.48 0.20 -3.05
N ILE A 25 -11.21 1.51 -3.15
CA ILE A 25 -12.09 2.56 -2.62
C ILE A 25 -13.47 2.50 -3.29
N LYS A 26 -13.52 2.31 -4.61
CA LYS A 26 -14.77 2.14 -5.36
C LYS A 26 -15.56 0.94 -4.86
N GLU A 27 -14.91 -0.21 -4.65
CA GLU A 27 -15.58 -1.42 -4.16
C GLU A 27 -16.05 -1.29 -2.70
N ILE A 28 -15.31 -0.56 -1.87
CA ILE A 28 -15.74 -0.24 -0.50
C ILE A 28 -16.99 0.63 -0.53
N ALA A 29 -17.03 1.65 -1.41
CA ALA A 29 -18.15 2.56 -1.55
C ALA A 29 -19.42 1.87 -2.11
N SER A 30 -19.27 0.82 -2.92
CA SER A 30 -20.38 0.03 -3.48
C SER A 30 -20.95 -1.01 -2.50
N GLY A 31 -20.40 -1.13 -1.29
CA GLY A 31 -20.87 -2.10 -0.28
C GLY A 31 -20.23 -3.48 -0.38
N GLY A 32 -19.12 -3.63 -1.11
CA GLY A 32 -18.39 -4.89 -1.29
C GLY A 32 -17.68 -5.45 -0.05
N LEU A 33 -17.75 -4.74 1.08
CA LEU A 33 -17.18 -5.17 2.35
C LEU A 33 -18.14 -6.07 3.13
N ILE A 34 -17.66 -7.25 3.53
CA ILE A 34 -18.27 -8.03 4.61
C ILE A 34 -17.49 -7.68 5.88
N ASN A 35 -18.10 -6.90 6.77
CA ASN A 35 -17.50 -6.37 7.99
C ASN A 35 -16.22 -5.55 7.72
N THR A 36 -15.06 -6.21 7.76
CA THR A 36 -13.71 -5.62 7.68
C THR A 36 -12.90 -6.14 6.47
N HIS A 37 -13.50 -7.00 5.64
CA HIS A 37 -12.82 -7.69 4.55
C HIS A 37 -13.61 -7.58 3.26
N LEU A 38 -12.90 -7.47 2.13
CA LEU A 38 -13.51 -7.63 0.81
C LEU A 38 -14.09 -9.04 0.68
N SER A 39 -15.34 -9.11 0.24
CA SER A 39 -15.99 -10.38 -0.09
C SER A 39 -15.31 -11.07 -1.29
N LYS A 40 -15.68 -12.32 -1.58
CA LYS A 40 -15.20 -12.99 -2.81
C LYS A 40 -15.60 -12.21 -4.07
N ASP A 41 -16.83 -11.69 -4.09
CA ASP A 41 -17.31 -10.85 -5.18
C ASP A 41 -16.57 -9.50 -5.22
N GLY A 42 -16.28 -8.91 -4.06
CA GLY A 42 -15.51 -7.67 -4.01
C GLY A 42 -14.09 -7.83 -4.56
N TRP A 43 -13.44 -8.96 -4.29
CA TRP A 43 -12.15 -9.26 -4.91
C TRP A 43 -12.24 -9.45 -6.43
N ARG A 44 -13.31 -10.08 -6.92
CA ARG A 44 -13.55 -10.22 -8.36
C ARG A 44 -13.73 -8.85 -9.03
N ASN A 45 -14.54 -7.98 -8.44
CA ASN A 45 -14.78 -6.62 -8.94
C ASN A 45 -13.49 -5.79 -8.93
N VAL A 46 -12.69 -5.87 -7.86
CA VAL A 46 -11.40 -5.17 -7.77
C VAL A 46 -10.42 -5.65 -8.84
N VAL A 47 -10.35 -6.95 -9.10
CA VAL A 47 -9.49 -7.51 -10.16
C VAL A 47 -9.93 -6.98 -11.53
N GLU A 48 -11.23 -7.00 -11.82
CA GLU A 48 -11.79 -6.52 -13.09
C GLU A 48 -11.54 -5.02 -13.29
N GLU A 49 -11.88 -4.20 -12.30
CA GLU A 49 -11.69 -2.75 -12.34
C GLU A 49 -10.21 -2.38 -12.46
N PHE A 50 -9.34 -3.02 -11.68
CA PHE A 50 -7.90 -2.76 -11.72
C PHE A 50 -7.31 -3.08 -13.11
N ASN A 51 -7.64 -4.26 -13.66
CA ASN A 51 -7.12 -4.67 -14.96
C ASN A 51 -7.66 -3.79 -16.09
N THR A 52 -8.94 -3.39 -16.01
CA THR A 52 -9.57 -2.45 -16.95
C THR A 52 -8.89 -1.08 -16.90
N ALA A 53 -8.69 -0.50 -15.71
CA ALA A 53 -8.11 0.83 -15.55
C ALA A 53 -6.60 0.88 -15.85
N SER A 54 -5.86 -0.18 -15.55
CA SER A 54 -4.41 -0.23 -15.76
C SER A 54 -3.98 -0.78 -17.11
N GLY A 55 -4.89 -1.42 -17.86
CA GLY A 55 -4.56 -2.17 -19.08
C GLY A 55 -3.63 -3.36 -18.81
N LYS A 56 -3.65 -3.90 -17.59
CA LYS A 56 -2.83 -5.06 -17.17
C LYS A 56 -3.70 -6.30 -17.00
N ASN A 57 -3.06 -7.43 -16.72
CA ASN A 57 -3.72 -8.70 -16.47
C ASN A 57 -3.15 -9.36 -15.20
N TYR A 58 -3.44 -8.73 -14.06
CA TYR A 58 -3.04 -9.23 -12.75
C TYR A 58 -4.12 -10.17 -12.23
N ASP A 59 -3.68 -11.24 -11.57
CA ASP A 59 -4.59 -12.16 -10.90
C ASP A 59 -4.90 -11.73 -9.46
N TYR A 60 -5.88 -12.42 -8.86
CA TYR A 60 -6.27 -12.23 -7.47
C TYR A 60 -5.09 -12.35 -6.51
N HIS A 61 -4.19 -13.31 -6.69
CA HIS A 61 -3.08 -13.55 -5.77
C HIS A 61 -2.08 -12.38 -5.80
N GLN A 62 -1.79 -11.82 -6.97
CA GLN A 62 -0.92 -10.66 -7.12
C GLN A 62 -1.50 -9.42 -6.43
N LEU A 63 -2.80 -9.15 -6.63
CA LEU A 63 -3.48 -8.03 -5.97
C LEU A 63 -3.60 -8.23 -4.45
N LYS A 64 -3.91 -9.45 -4.02
CA LYS A 64 -4.02 -9.79 -2.60
C LYS A 64 -2.68 -9.66 -1.89
N ASN A 65 -1.59 -10.11 -2.51
CA ASN A 65 -0.24 -9.93 -1.99
C ASN A 65 0.11 -8.44 -1.86
N LYS A 66 -0.24 -7.62 -2.86
CA LYS A 66 -0.02 -6.17 -2.80
C LYS A 66 -0.84 -5.52 -1.68
N TRP A 67 -2.10 -5.91 -1.51
CA TRP A 67 -2.95 -5.44 -0.42
C TRP A 67 -2.36 -5.78 0.96
N ASP A 68 -1.87 -7.00 1.15
CA ASP A 68 -1.25 -7.39 2.41
C ASP A 68 0.04 -6.62 2.67
N GLN A 69 0.83 -6.34 1.63
CA GLN A 69 2.00 -5.47 1.74
C GLN A 69 1.61 -4.03 2.13
N LEU A 70 0.60 -3.44 1.47
CA LEU A 70 0.14 -2.09 1.76
C LEU A 70 -0.36 -1.94 3.21
N LYS A 71 -1.05 -2.96 3.75
CA LYS A 71 -1.44 -2.96 5.17
C LYS A 71 -0.25 -2.98 6.11
N LYS A 72 0.81 -3.74 5.79
CA LYS A 72 2.04 -3.75 6.58
C LYS A 72 2.75 -2.41 6.52
N ASP A 73 2.89 -1.85 5.31
CA ASP A 73 3.51 -0.54 5.11
C ASP A 73 2.73 0.54 5.86
N TYR A 74 1.39 0.51 5.83
CA TYR A 74 0.53 1.41 6.59
C TYR A 74 0.68 1.22 8.11
N SER A 75 0.78 -0.02 8.60
CA SER A 75 1.03 -0.27 10.01
C SER A 75 2.36 0.31 10.45
N LEU A 76 3.43 0.03 9.69
CA LEU A 76 4.75 0.58 9.95
C LEU A 76 4.74 2.11 9.92
N TRP A 77 4.02 2.71 8.97
CA TRP A 77 3.83 4.14 8.89
C TRP A 77 3.11 4.72 10.12
N LYS A 78 2.04 4.07 10.59
CA LYS A 78 1.36 4.47 11.81
C LYS A 78 2.26 4.35 13.04
N ASP A 79 3.04 3.29 13.15
CA ASP A 79 3.98 3.08 14.25
C ASP A 79 5.11 4.13 14.22
N LEU A 80 5.58 4.48 13.02
CA LEU A 80 6.59 5.52 12.80
C LEU A 80 6.07 6.91 13.24
N ILE A 81 4.87 7.28 12.79
CA ILE A 81 4.24 8.53 13.23
C ILE A 81 3.97 8.47 14.75
N GLY A 82 3.57 7.31 15.27
CA GLY A 82 3.30 7.10 16.68
C GLY A 82 2.16 8.00 17.18
N ASN A 83 2.35 8.60 18.36
CA ASN A 83 1.42 9.57 18.96
C ASN A 83 1.70 11.03 18.56
N ASP A 84 2.65 11.28 17.64
CA ASP A 84 2.99 12.63 17.20
C ASP A 84 1.86 13.17 16.32
N THR A 85 0.88 13.79 16.98
CA THR A 85 -0.26 14.46 16.36
C THR A 85 0.12 15.92 16.06
N GLY A 86 -0.20 16.40 14.85
CA GLY A 86 0.09 17.78 14.43
C GLY A 86 1.16 17.92 13.35
N LEU A 87 1.67 16.82 12.79
CA LEU A 87 2.53 16.87 11.61
C LEU A 87 1.68 17.10 10.35
N GLY A 88 2.11 18.03 9.49
CA GLY A 88 1.43 18.33 8.24
C GLY A 88 1.63 17.22 7.20
N TRP A 89 0.89 17.28 6.10
CA TRP A 89 1.14 16.46 4.91
C TRP A 89 1.76 17.32 3.80
N SER A 90 2.94 16.93 3.31
CA SER A 90 3.59 17.60 2.19
C SER A 90 3.09 16.99 0.87
N TYR A 91 2.22 17.71 0.17
CA TYR A 91 1.75 17.30 -1.17
C TYR A 91 2.89 17.21 -2.19
N THR A 92 3.93 18.04 -2.06
CA THR A 92 5.10 18.05 -2.95
C THR A 92 5.98 16.83 -2.73
N LYS A 93 6.25 16.46 -1.47
CA LYS A 93 7.12 15.32 -1.14
C LYS A 93 6.35 14.00 -1.03
N GLN A 94 5.01 14.03 -1.13
CA GLN A 94 4.09 12.91 -0.89
C GLN A 94 4.39 12.17 0.43
N THR A 95 4.77 12.92 1.46
CA THR A 95 5.12 12.39 2.79
C THR A 95 4.77 13.40 3.86
N VAL A 96 4.95 13.03 5.12
CA VAL A 96 4.74 13.91 6.27
C VAL A 96 5.65 15.14 6.18
N ASP A 97 5.04 16.31 6.31
CA ASP A 97 5.73 17.61 6.39
C ASP A 97 6.28 17.78 7.81
N ALA A 98 7.48 17.27 8.00
CA ALA A 98 8.23 17.33 9.23
C ALA A 98 9.66 17.81 8.96
N THR A 99 10.31 18.33 10.00
CA THR A 99 11.71 18.76 9.92
C THR A 99 12.64 17.58 9.67
N ASP A 100 13.80 17.85 9.06
CA ASP A 100 14.81 16.82 8.83
C ASP A 100 15.28 16.19 10.16
N GLU A 101 15.37 16.98 11.23
CA GLU A 101 15.65 16.48 12.59
C GLU A 101 14.60 15.48 13.10
N TRP A 102 13.31 15.69 12.77
CA TRP A 102 12.25 14.74 13.12
C TRP A 102 12.43 13.42 12.36
N TRP A 103 12.72 13.50 11.05
CA TRP A 103 13.00 12.32 10.24
C TRP A 103 14.25 11.57 10.72
N GLU A 104 15.34 12.26 11.02
CA GLU A 104 16.57 11.65 11.55
C GLU A 104 16.33 10.93 12.88
N LYS A 105 15.56 11.55 13.79
CA LYS A 105 15.20 10.91 15.05
C LYS A 105 14.41 9.64 14.80
N LYS A 106 13.39 9.68 13.94
CA LYS A 106 12.52 8.51 13.67
C LYS A 106 13.27 7.38 12.96
N PHE A 107 14.05 7.67 11.92
CA PHE A 107 14.86 6.64 11.26
C PHE A 107 15.90 6.06 12.20
N ARG A 108 16.58 6.88 13.02
CA ARG A 108 17.54 6.39 14.02
C ARG A 108 16.89 5.44 15.03
N PHE A 109 15.65 5.70 15.48
CA PHE A 109 14.92 4.77 16.35
C PHE A 109 14.55 3.46 15.64
N VAL A 110 14.13 3.51 14.37
CA VAL A 110 13.83 2.30 13.59
C VAL A 110 15.08 1.43 13.37
N TYR A 111 16.23 2.04 13.06
CA TYR A 111 17.50 1.32 12.85
C TYR A 111 18.14 0.76 14.12
N ILE A 112 17.74 1.20 15.32
CA ILE A 112 18.27 0.70 16.60
C ILE A 112 17.43 -0.48 17.14
N ILE A 113 16.21 -0.69 16.62
CA ILE A 113 15.28 -1.73 17.09
C ILE A 113 15.32 -3.01 16.23
N PHE A 114 16.11 -3.03 15.15
CA PHE A 114 16.36 -4.20 14.29
C PHE A 114 17.86 -4.52 14.22
#